data_AF-A0A411AU50-F1
#
_entry.id   AF-A0A411AU50-F1
#
_cell.length_a   1.000
_cell.length_b   1.000
_cell.length_c   1.000
_cell.angle_alpha   90.00
_cell.angle_beta   90.00
_cell.angle_gamma   90.00
#
_symmetry.space_group_name_H-M   'P 1'
#
loop_
_entity.id
_entity.type
_entity.pdbx_description
1 polymer ?
#
loop_
_entity_poly.entity_id
_entity_poly.type
_entity_poly.pdbx_seq_one_letter_code
_entity_poly.pdbx_strand_id
1 'polypeptide(L)' 'MTFPSIFVPLVGLVFPAIAIASLFLHIQKNKIV' A
#
# COMPACT_ATOMS: atom_id res chain seq x y z
N MET A 1 -22.09 -14.45 -0.40
CA MET A 1 -20.65 -14.12 -0.32
C MET A 1 -20.45 -13.19 0.84
N THR A 2 -19.57 -13.53 1.78
CA THR A 2 -19.35 -12.75 3.00
C THR A 2 -18.49 -11.54 2.65
N PHE A 3 -19.04 -10.34 2.85
CA PHE A 3 -18.36 -9.04 2.64
C PHE A 3 -16.90 -8.99 3.15
N PRO A 4 -16.53 -9.60 4.31
CA PRO A 4 -15.16 -9.61 4.81
C PRO A 4 -14.11 -10.20 3.86
N SER A 5 -14.46 -11.17 3.00
CA SER A 5 -13.46 -11.87 2.18
C SER A 5 -12.81 -10.97 1.12
N ILE A 6 -13.44 -9.85 0.77
CA ILE A 6 -12.91 -8.87 -0.19
C ILE A 6 -12.08 -7.81 0.54
N PHE A 7 -12.54 -7.36 1.72
CA PHE A 7 -11.84 -6.32 2.47
C PHE A 7 -10.58 -6.83 3.17
N VAL A 8 -10.57 -8.06 3.67
CA VAL A 8 -9.40 -8.66 4.34
C VAL A 8 -8.16 -8.62 3.44
N PRO A 9 -8.17 -9.12 2.19
CA PRO A 9 -7.00 -9.02 1.31
C PRO A 9 -6.75 -7.59 0.81
N LEU A 10 -7.79 -6.77 0.64
CA LEU A 10 -7.64 -5.39 0.20
C LEU A 10 -6.89 -4.54 1.24
N VAL A 11 -7.23 -4.65 2.53
CA VAL A 11 -6.56 -3.91 3.61
C VAL A 11 -5.30 -4.60 4.12
N GLY A 12 -5.22 -5.93 4.00
CA GLY A 12 -4.09 -6.72 4.49
C GLY A 12 -2.94 -6.87 3.49
N LEU A 13 -3.20 -6.75 2.18
CA LEU A 13 -2.20 -6.98 1.13
C LEU A 13 -2.10 -5.81 0.16
N VAL A 14 -3.21 -5.42 -0.46
CA VAL A 14 -3.21 -4.42 -1.55
C VAL A 14 -2.89 -3.03 -1.02
N PHE A 15 -3.61 -2.56 0.01
CA PHE A 15 -3.39 -1.25 0.61
C PHE A 15 -1.96 -1.12 1.20
N PRO A 16 -1.44 -2.10 1.97
CA PRO A 16 -0.06 -2.07 2.44
C PRO A 16 0.97 -2.05 1.31
N ALA A 17 0.80 -2.85 0.26
CA ALA A 17 1.72 -2.86 -0.88
C ALA A 17 1.79 -1.49 -1.57
N ILE A 18 0.63 -0.85 -1.79
CA ILE A 18 0.55 0.50 -2.37
C ILE A 18 1.18 1.53 -1.45
N ALA A 19 0.90 1.48 -0.14
CA ALA A 19 1.46 2.40 0.83
C ALA A 19 3.00 2.33 0.88
N ILE A 20 3.57 1.12 0.89
CA ILE A 20 5.03 0.91 0.90
C ILE A 20 5.67 1.44 -0.38
N ALA A 21 5.09 1.11 -1.55
CA ALA A 21 5.62 1.59 -2.84
C ALA A 21 5.54 3.12 -2.96
N SER A 22 4.42 3.72 -2.56
CA SER A 22 4.22 5.17 -2.56
C SER A 22 5.18 5.87 -1.62
N LEU A 23 5.33 5.36 -0.39
CA LEU A 23 6.24 5.92 0.61
C LEU A 23 7.70 5.79 0.17
N PHE A 24 8.08 4.66 -0.43
CA PHE A 24 9.41 4.46 -1.00
C PHE A 24 9.73 5.50 -2.08
N LEU A 25 8.83 5.68 -3.06
CA LEU A 25 9.00 6.70 -4.10
C LEU A 25 9.02 8.11 -3.52
N HIS A 26 8.19 8.41 -2.53
CA HIS A 26 8.17 9.71 -1.85
C HIS A 26 9.50 10.03 -1.18
N ILE A 27 10.06 9.08 -0.43
CA ILE A 27 11.35 9.25 0.26
C ILE A 27 12.50 9.36 -0.74
N GLN A 28 12.49 8.55 -1.81
CA GLN A 28 13.50 8.64 -2.88
C GLN A 28 13.45 10.04 -3.53
N LYS A 29 12.26 10.57 -3.83
CA LYS A 29 12.10 11.92 -4.40
C LYS A 29 12.61 13.04 -3.50
N ASN A 30 12.61 12.87 -2.18
CA ASN A 30 13.07 13.88 -1.22
C ASN A 30 14.56 13.75 -0.82
N LYS A 31 15.26 12.71 -1.31
CA LYS A 31 16.70 12.50 -1.07
C LYS A 31 17.58 12.78 -2.30
N ILE A 32 16.99 13.13 -3.44
CA ILE A 32 17.72 13.49 -4.67
C ILE A 32 17.86 15.03 -4.73
N VAL A 33 18.66 15.58 -3.80
CA VAL A 33 19.42 16.83 -3.94
C VAL A 33 20.81 16.62 -3.38
#